data_AF-A0A8I0H712-F1
#
_entry.id   AF-A0A8I0H712-F1
#
_cell.length_a   1.000
_cell.length_b   1.000
_cell.length_c   1.000
_cell.angle_alpha   90.00
_cell.angle_beta   90.00
_cell.angle_gamma   90.00
#
_symmetry.space_group_name_H-M   'P 1'
#
loop_
_entity.id
_entity.type
_entity.pdbx_description
1 polymer ?
#
loop_
_entity_poly.entity_id
_entity_poly.type
_entity_poly.pdbx_seq_one_letter_code
_entity_poly.pdbx_strand_id
1 'polypeptide(L)' 'ESIFKDLKGVKYKVDYKDKKAIEHLDIDYTEVDMKKLNKRLGVSTKENKDISFEKLEKQLKHRGLKEKDKMDDK' A
#
# COMPACT_ATOMS: atom_id res chain seq x y z
N GLU A 1 -17.60 -0.91 -2.81
CA GLU A 1 -17.06 0.45 -2.56
C GLU A 1 -15.58 0.32 -2.23
N SER A 2 -14.71 1.16 -2.82
CA SER A 2 -13.29 1.12 -2.48
C SER A 2 -13.13 1.59 -1.03
N ILE A 3 -12.52 0.76 -0.18
CA ILE A 3 -12.20 1.13 1.22
C ILE A 3 -11.25 2.34 1.29
N PHE A 4 -10.69 2.79 0.15
CA PHE A 4 -9.83 3.97 0.01
C PHE A 4 -10.56 5.20 -0.52
N LYS A 5 -11.86 5.10 -0.81
CA LYS A 5 -12.69 6.24 -1.21
C LYS A 5 -12.58 7.32 -0.12
N ASP A 6 -12.38 8.56 -0.57
CA ASP A 6 -12.22 9.76 0.26
C ASP A 6 -10.96 9.82 1.14
N LEU A 7 -9.97 8.95 0.92
CA LEU A 7 -8.66 9.09 1.56
C LEU A 7 -7.79 10.04 0.73
N LYS A 8 -7.58 11.26 1.23
CA LYS A 8 -6.66 12.22 0.62
C LYS A 8 -5.27 11.60 0.49
N GLY A 9 -4.59 11.85 -0.63
CA GLY A 9 -3.29 11.27 -0.92
C GLY A 9 -3.34 9.81 -1.37
N VAL A 10 -4.52 9.23 -1.66
CA VAL A 10 -4.61 7.87 -2.21
C VAL A 10 -5.38 7.84 -3.52
N LYS A 11 -4.79 7.19 -4.51
CA LYS A 11 -5.45 6.84 -5.77
C LYS A 11 -5.63 5.34 -5.83
N TYR A 12 -6.84 4.91 -6.19
CA TYR A 12 -7.19 3.50 -6.29
C TYR A 12 -7.82 3.22 -7.65
N LYS A 13 -7.32 2.18 -8.33
CA LYS A 13 -7.83 1.70 -9.62
C LYS A 13 -7.86 0.18 -9.60
N VAL A 14 -8.85 -0.41 -10.27
CA VAL A 14 -8.92 -1.86 -10.46
C VAL A 14 -8.88 -2.15 -11.95
N ASP A 15 -7.94 -2.99 -12.36
CA ASP A 15 -7.86 -3.52 -13.71
C ASP A 15 -8.37 -4.97 -13.70
N TYR A 16 -9.54 -5.17 -14.30
CA TYR A 16 -10.17 -6.48 -14.45
C TYR A 16 -9.60 -7.20 -15.66
N LYS A 17 -9.01 -8.38 -15.44
CA LYS A 17 -8.55 -9.31 -16.48
C LYS A 17 -9.33 -10.61 -16.34
N ASP A 18 -9.32 -11.44 -17.40
CA ASP A 18 -10.19 -12.62 -17.52
C ASP A 18 -10.24 -13.56 -16.30
N LYS A 19 -9.11 -13.72 -15.60
CA LYS A 19 -8.99 -14.63 -14.45
C LYS A 19 -8.62 -13.95 -13.13
N LYS A 20 -8.48 -12.62 -13.12
CA LYS A 20 -8.01 -11.89 -11.94
C LYS A 20 -8.35 -10.41 -11.98
N ALA A 21 -8.50 -9.83 -10.80
CA ALA A 21 -8.50 -8.38 -10.62
C ALA A 21 -7.11 -7.95 -10.12
N ILE A 22 -6.55 -6.91 -10.74
CA ILE A 22 -5.34 -6.26 -10.26
C ILE A 22 -5.75 -4.95 -9.60
N GLU A 23 -5.52 -4.84 -8.29
CA GLU A 23 -5.75 -3.60 -7.54
C GLU A 23 -4.49 -2.75 -7.55
N HIS A 24 -4.60 -1.55 -8.10
CA HIS A 24 -3.55 -0.54 -8.10
C HIS A 24 -3.85 0.48 -7.00
N LEU A 25 -2.92 0.60 -6.06
CA LEU A 25 -2.99 1.52 -4.94
C LEU A 25 -1.75 2.42 -4.92
N ASP A 26 -1.95 3.70 -5.24
CA ASP A 26 -0.90 4.71 -5.14
C ASP A 26 -1.13 5.54 -3.88
N ILE A 27 -0.11 5.63 -3.02
CA ILE A 27 -0.16 6.34 -1.74
C ILE A 27 0.88 7.46 -1.75
N ASP A 28 0.41 8.69 -1.63
CA ASP A 28 1.23 9.87 -1.36
C ASP A 28 1.43 10.00 0.16
N TYR A 29 2.59 9.58 0.62
CA TYR A 29 2.97 9.63 2.03
C TYR A 29 3.15 11.05 2.60
N THR A 30 3.17 12.09 1.75
CA THR A 30 3.23 13.48 2.20
C THR A 30 1.84 14.06 2.49
N GLU A 31 0.80 13.53 1.86
CA GLU A 31 -0.58 14.03 2.01
C GLU A 31 -1.51 13.10 2.79
N VAL A 32 -1.19 11.80 2.85
CA VAL A 32 -2.10 10.78 3.40
C VAL A 32 -2.17 10.81 4.93
N ASP A 33 -3.39 10.65 5.46
CA ASP A 33 -3.60 10.40 6.88
C ASP A 33 -3.21 8.95 7.21
N MET A 34 -2.01 8.79 7.76
CA MET A 34 -1.45 7.47 8.11
C MET A 34 -2.28 6.67 9.11
N LYS A 35 -3.03 7.33 10.00
CA LYS A 35 -3.91 6.63 10.94
C LYS A 35 -5.10 6.02 10.23
N LYS A 36 -5.71 6.77 9.31
CA LYS A 36 -6.82 6.27 8.49
C LYS A 36 -6.35 5.21 7.49
N LEU A 37 -5.16 5.38 6.91
CA LEU A 37 -4.56 4.41 6.00
C LEU A 37 -4.28 3.07 6.70
N ASN A 38 -3.62 3.08 7.86
CA ASN A 38 -3.28 1.86 8.61
C ASN A 38 -4.53 1.05 9.02
N LYS A 39 -5.63 1.73 9.37
CA LYS A 39 -6.91 1.07 9.66
C LYS A 39 -7.50 0.35 8.44
N ARG A 40 -7.24 0.86 7.23
CA ARG A 40 -7.79 0.34 5.96
C ARG A 40 -6.91 -0.76 5.35
N LEU A 41 -5.58 -0.61 5.43
CA LEU A 41 -4.62 -1.57 4.83
C LEU A 41 -4.41 -2.84 5.64
N GLY A 42 -4.76 -2.86 6.94
CA GLY A 42 -4.42 -3.98 7.82
C GLY A 42 -2.92 -4.17 8.05
N VAL A 43 -2.08 -3.35 7.41
CA VAL A 43 -0.63 -3.31 7.60
C VAL A 43 -0.36 -2.34 8.74
N SER A 44 -0.25 -2.87 9.97
CA SER A 44 0.21 -2.08 11.11
C SER A 44 1.67 -1.69 10.92
N THR A 45 1.90 -0.55 10.28
CA THR A 45 3.16 0.18 10.42
C THR A 45 3.05 0.89 11.77
N LYS A 46 3.97 0.57 12.72
CA LYS A 46 3.99 1.25 14.03
C LYS A 46 3.90 2.75 13.79
N GLU A 47 2.93 3.41 14.44
CA GLU A 47 2.62 4.83 14.29
C GLU A 47 3.89 5.68 14.39
N ASN A 48 4.56 5.90 13.27
CA ASN A 48 5.63 6.86 13.16
C ASN A 48 5.08 7.99 12.32
N LYS A 49 5.14 9.19 12.88
CA LYS A 49 4.85 10.44 12.13
C LYS A 49 5.71 10.55 10.87
N ASP A 50 6.84 9.85 10.83
CA ASP A 50 7.76 9.79 9.71
C ASP A 50 7.90 8.35 9.19
N ILE A 51 7.58 8.17 7.92
CA ILE A 51 7.73 6.89 7.23
C ILE A 51 9.16 6.83 6.70
N SER A 52 9.97 6.01 7.34
CA SER A 52 11.27 5.65 6.78
C SER A 52 11.07 4.48 5.81
N PHE A 53 11.39 4.71 4.54
CA PHE A 53 11.38 3.68 3.51
C PHE A 53 12.24 2.47 3.93
N GLU A 54 13.43 2.72 4.47
CA GLU A 54 14.33 1.67 4.97
C GLU A 54 13.68 0.80 6.07
N LYS A 55 12.95 1.41 7.00
CA LYS A 55 12.24 0.65 8.06
C LYS A 55 11.10 -0.17 7.47
N LEU A 56 10.35 0.36 6.50
CA LEU A 56 9.30 -0.38 5.80
C LEU A 56 9.89 -1.57 5.05
N GLU A 57 10.94 -1.35 4.27
CA GLU A 57 11.63 -2.38 3.52
C GLU A 57 12.11 -3.53 4.43
N LYS A 58 12.76 -3.20 5.55
CA LYS A 58 13.18 -4.19 6.56
C LYS A 58 12.00 -4.97 7.14
N GLN A 59 10.89 -4.31 7.43
CA GLN A 59 9.68 -4.97 7.95
C GLN A 59 9.05 -5.93 6.92
N LEU A 60 8.98 -5.51 5.65
CA LEU A 60 8.46 -6.35 4.57
C LEU A 60 9.34 -7.59 4.36
N LYS A 61 10.67 -7.41 4.31
CA LYS A 61 11.65 -8.51 4.23
C LYS A 61 11.54 -9.45 5.44
N HIS A 62 11.40 -8.91 6.65
CA HIS A 62 11.22 -9.71 7.87
C HIS A 62 9.92 -10.54 7.86
N ARG A 63 8.87 -10.06 7.16
CA ARG A 63 7.62 -10.81 6.93
C ARG A 63 7.72 -11.83 5.79
N GLY A 64 8.90 -12.04 5.20
CA GLY A 64 9.14 -13.02 4.15
C GLY A 64 8.82 -12.51 2.73
N LEU A 65 8.52 -11.22 2.56
CA LEU A 65 8.28 -10.62 1.26
C LEU A 65 9.61 -10.36 0.53
N LYS A 66 9.59 -10.54 -0.79
CA LYS A 66 10.74 -10.28 -1.68
C LYS A 66 10.47 -9.07 -2.55
N GLU A 67 11.52 -8.31 -2.81
CA GLU A 67 11.48 -7.20 -3.76
C GLU A 67 11.30 -7.74 -5.19
N LYS A 68 10.49 -7.04 -5.97
CA LYS A 68 10.27 -7.34 -7.39
C LYS A 68 10.22 -6.01 -8.13
N ASP A 69 11.06 -5.86 -9.16
CA ASP A 69 11.20 -4.62 -9.93
C ASP A 69 9.90 -4.21 -10.64
N LYS A 70 9.02 -5.19 -10.92
CA LYS A 70 7.75 -4.99 -11.61
C LYS A 70 6.69 -5.93 -11.06
N MET A 71 5.47 -5.42 -10.95
CA MET A 71 4.30 -6.18 -10.53
C MET A 71 3.69 -6.92 -11.74
N ASP A 72 4.52 -7.64 -12.50
CA ASP A 72 4.09 -8.50 -13.60
C ASP A 72 3.96 -9.97 -13.13
N ASP A 73 3.12 -10.75 -13.81
CA ASP A 73 2.82 -12.15 -13.45
C ASP A 73 3.92 -13.15 -13.79
N LYS A 74 5.06 -12.68 -14.33
CA LYS A 74 6.14 -13.58 -14.75
C LYS A 74 6.96 -14.08 -13.56
#